data_AF-A0A3Q3FBI6-F1
#
_entry.id   AF-A0A3Q3FBI6-F1
#
_cell.length_a   1.000
_cell.length_b   1.000
_cell.length_c   1.000
_cell.angle_alpha   90.00
_cell.angle_beta   90.00
_cell.angle_gamma   90.00
#
_symmetry.space_group_name_H-M   'P 1'
#
loop_
_entity.id
_entity.type
_entity.pdbx_description
1 polymer ?
#
loop_
_entity_poly.entity_id
_entity_poly.type
_entity_poly.pdbx_seq_one_letter_code
_entity_poly.pdbx_strand_id
1 'polypeptide(L)'
;MVAIPAVLEAGAESRFSVSLMKPSRKYGSLQFCRHEFFKYLIALLPTQVPSGLKDEVADFEVELRGAKFYSKEVRKVMIRTYEPMTFVQTDKPIYLPGQTGKTFHDPNSNKIGQWLKETSNGEILQLSFSLNAEAREGIYNIIVSIGKNKIYRNFKVEKYVLPKFEVNIKAPDKVSIGQEEIEVKVCAQYTYKQSVPGLITAEMCRPLYRYIRETEDIKPPCFYKKSCNTLTSFSGITHQQEKRIQISFVIGKLIFIDTPKVYAMGSDVEGKIKAVDYDDTPIPDMPVYLF
;
A
#
# COMPACT_ATOMS: atom_id res chain seq x y z
N MET A 1 24.23 -9.67 -27.77
CA MET A 1 22.97 -9.67 -26.99
C MET A 1 22.84 -8.30 -26.35
N VAL A 2 21.65 -7.71 -26.41
CA VAL A 2 21.34 -6.45 -25.70
C VAL A 2 20.21 -6.72 -24.71
N ALA A 3 20.34 -6.25 -23.47
CA ALA A 3 19.27 -6.25 -22.48
C ALA A 3 18.83 -4.79 -22.22
N ILE A 4 17.61 -4.50 -22.65
CA ILE A 4 16.96 -3.18 -22.56
C ILE A 4 15.72 -3.34 -21.67
N PRO A 5 15.44 -2.43 -20.72
CA PRO A 5 14.18 -2.42 -19.98
C PRO A 5 12.97 -2.32 -20.93
N ALA A 6 11.90 -3.05 -20.62
CA ALA A 6 10.67 -3.02 -21.42
C ALA A 6 9.87 -1.71 -21.27
N VAL A 7 10.14 -0.94 -20.22
CA VAL A 7 9.55 0.38 -19.92
C VAL A 7 10.68 1.37 -19.64
N LEU A 8 10.58 2.57 -20.20
CA LEU A 8 11.51 3.69 -20.01
C LEU A 8 10.74 4.93 -19.55
N GLU A 9 11.36 5.77 -18.71
CA GLU A 9 10.74 7.00 -18.21
C GLU A 9 11.22 8.23 -18.99
N ALA A 10 10.28 8.99 -19.56
CA ALA A 10 10.55 10.18 -20.34
C ALA A 10 11.23 11.27 -19.50
N GLY A 11 12.35 11.80 -19.99
CA GLY A 11 13.20 12.77 -19.29
C GLY A 11 14.24 12.18 -18.33
N ALA A 12 14.16 10.89 -17.98
CA ALA A 12 15.09 10.23 -17.06
C ALA A 12 16.35 9.68 -17.74
N GLU A 13 17.42 9.48 -16.95
CA GLU A 13 18.58 8.67 -17.36
C GLU A 13 18.21 7.18 -17.27
N SER A 14 18.09 6.52 -18.42
CA SER A 14 17.88 5.08 -18.50
C SER A 14 19.19 4.35 -18.79
N ARG A 15 19.40 3.19 -18.17
CA ARG A 15 20.59 2.34 -18.38
C ARG A 15 20.21 1.01 -19.03
N PHE A 16 20.93 0.65 -20.08
CA PHE A 16 20.81 -0.64 -20.77
C PHE A 16 22.17 -1.34 -20.82
N SER A 17 22.19 -2.67 -21.02
CA SER A 17 23.43 -3.43 -21.08
C SER A 17 23.64 -4.15 -22.42
N VAL A 18 24.87 -4.08 -22.93
CA VAL A 18 25.30 -4.71 -24.19
C VAL A 18 26.36 -5.76 -23.86
N SER A 19 26.17 -7.00 -24.34
CA SER A 19 27.10 -8.12 -24.11
C SER A 19 27.50 -8.83 -25.40
N LEU A 20 28.80 -9.08 -25.55
CA LEU A 20 29.45 -9.69 -26.71
C LEU A 20 30.01 -11.08 -26.34
N MET A 21 29.31 -12.14 -26.74
CA MET A 21 29.72 -13.52 -26.45
C MET A 21 30.82 -13.98 -27.43
N LYS A 22 31.91 -14.53 -26.88
CA LYS A 22 33.04 -15.15 -27.60
C LYS A 22 33.61 -14.31 -28.78
N PRO A 23 34.10 -13.07 -28.55
CA PRO A 23 34.85 -12.33 -29.58
C PRO A 23 36.14 -13.08 -29.95
N SER A 24 36.34 -13.35 -31.24
CA SER A 24 37.40 -14.23 -31.75
C SER A 24 38.83 -13.65 -31.69
N ARG A 25 38.98 -12.37 -31.34
CA ARG A 25 40.23 -11.67 -31.00
C ARG A 25 39.90 -10.35 -30.30
N LYS A 26 40.91 -9.67 -29.74
CA LYS A 26 40.78 -8.27 -29.30
C LYS A 26 40.75 -7.38 -30.55
N TYR A 27 39.63 -6.70 -30.79
CA TYR A 27 39.47 -5.72 -31.86
C TYR A 27 39.33 -4.31 -31.24
N GLY A 28 39.90 -3.30 -31.90
CA GLY A 28 39.91 -1.92 -31.40
C GLY A 28 38.61 -1.15 -31.68
N SER A 29 38.48 0.02 -31.03
CA SER A 29 37.56 1.12 -31.34
C SER A 29 36.18 0.73 -31.93
N LEU A 30 35.36 0.06 -31.12
CA LEU A 30 33.90 0.16 -31.20
C LEU A 30 33.53 1.65 -31.02
N GLN A 31 33.05 2.28 -32.09
CA GLN A 31 32.65 3.69 -32.06
C GLN A 31 31.12 3.79 -31.91
N PHE A 32 30.68 4.06 -30.68
CA PHE A 32 29.28 4.41 -30.41
C PHE A 32 29.02 5.89 -30.73
N CYS A 33 27.78 6.22 -31.09
CA CYS A 33 27.34 7.62 -31.16
C CYS A 33 27.26 8.20 -29.74
N ARG A 34 28.30 8.97 -29.38
CA ARG A 34 28.68 9.52 -28.06
C ARG A 34 29.33 8.51 -27.09
N HIS A 35 30.46 8.97 -26.54
CA HIS A 35 31.36 8.37 -25.54
C HIS A 35 32.11 7.09 -25.94
N GLU A 36 33.45 7.18 -25.85
CA GLU A 36 34.38 6.06 -25.98
C GLU A 36 34.66 5.45 -24.59
N PHE A 37 34.73 4.12 -24.49
CA PHE A 37 35.52 3.43 -23.46
C PHE A 37 35.86 2.00 -23.90
N PHE A 38 37.05 1.51 -23.50
CA PHE A 38 37.47 0.12 -23.73
C PHE A 38 37.96 -0.55 -22.45
N LYS A 39 37.20 -1.55 -21.98
CA LYS A 39 37.56 -2.74 -21.18
C LYS A 39 36.37 -3.16 -20.31
N TYR A 40 35.47 -3.98 -20.84
CA TYR A 40 34.82 -5.14 -20.18
C TYR A 40 33.86 -5.81 -21.19
N LEU A 41 33.42 -7.05 -20.92
CA LEU A 41 32.58 -7.83 -21.85
C LEU A 41 31.08 -7.45 -21.80
N ILE A 42 30.70 -6.62 -20.82
CA ILE A 42 29.38 -6.01 -20.68
C ILE A 42 29.59 -4.51 -20.54
N ALA A 43 28.92 -3.72 -21.39
CA ALA A 43 28.89 -2.26 -21.30
C ALA A 43 27.53 -1.82 -20.75
N LEU A 44 27.53 -0.94 -19.74
CA LEU A 44 26.35 -0.20 -19.30
C LEU A 44 26.39 1.19 -19.95
N LEU A 45 25.34 1.55 -20.67
CA LEU A 45 25.25 2.82 -21.39
C LEU A 45 24.08 3.65 -20.85
N PRO A 46 24.32 4.90 -20.41
CA PRO A 46 23.26 5.84 -20.08
C PRO A 46 22.66 6.45 -21.35
N THR A 47 21.34 6.58 -21.40
CA THR A 47 20.63 7.32 -22.45
C THR A 47 19.55 8.20 -21.82
N GLN A 48 19.29 9.34 -22.44
CA GLN A 48 18.29 10.31 -21.97
C GLN A 48 17.06 10.24 -22.86
N VAL A 49 15.94 9.83 -22.27
CA VAL A 49 14.69 9.58 -23.01
C VAL A 49 14.02 10.91 -23.38
N PRO A 50 13.58 11.14 -24.63
CA PRO A 50 12.97 12.41 -25.03
C PRO A 50 11.75 12.82 -24.18
N SER A 51 11.79 14.03 -23.64
CA SER A 51 10.68 14.61 -22.87
C SER A 51 9.52 14.98 -23.80
N GLY A 52 8.30 14.50 -23.48
CA GLY A 52 7.06 14.87 -24.16
C GLY A 52 6.26 13.70 -24.74
N LEU A 53 6.91 12.57 -24.99
CA LEU A 53 6.26 11.31 -25.38
C LEU A 53 5.45 10.75 -24.20
N LYS A 54 4.20 10.33 -24.42
CA LYS A 54 3.37 9.75 -23.34
C LYS A 54 2.66 8.46 -23.75
N ASP A 55 2.99 7.38 -23.01
CA ASP A 55 2.41 6.04 -23.13
C ASP A 55 2.57 5.44 -24.54
N GLU A 56 3.62 5.87 -25.23
CA GLU A 56 3.96 5.48 -26.61
C GLU A 56 4.86 4.25 -26.63
N VAL A 57 4.71 3.42 -27.67
CA VAL A 57 5.60 2.29 -27.94
C VAL A 57 6.59 2.69 -29.03
N ALA A 58 7.86 2.79 -28.66
CA ALA A 58 8.94 3.14 -29.58
C ALA A 58 9.81 1.92 -29.91
N ASP A 59 10.32 1.86 -31.14
CA ASP A 59 11.36 0.90 -31.54
C ASP A 59 12.74 1.45 -31.12
N PHE A 60 13.32 0.86 -30.07
CA PHE A 60 14.67 1.19 -29.59
C PHE A 60 15.69 0.36 -30.38
N GLU A 61 16.54 1.02 -31.16
CA GLU A 61 17.57 0.40 -31.98
C GLU A 61 18.96 0.52 -31.34
N VAL A 62 19.70 -0.59 -31.32
CA VAL A 62 21.12 -0.64 -30.97
C VAL A 62 21.90 -1.23 -32.15
N GLU A 63 22.69 -0.37 -32.79
CA GLU A 63 23.59 -0.74 -33.87
C GLU A 63 25.03 -0.89 -33.35
N LEU A 64 25.69 -1.99 -33.72
CA LEU A 64 27.09 -2.30 -33.39
C LEU A 64 27.88 -2.47 -34.69
N ARG A 65 28.69 -1.48 -35.03
CA ARG A 65 29.64 -1.53 -36.15
C ARG A 65 31.05 -1.82 -35.64
N GLY A 66 31.70 -2.81 -36.23
CA GLY A 66 33.12 -3.11 -36.05
C GLY A 66 33.79 -3.41 -37.39
N ALA A 67 35.12 -3.34 -37.45
CA ALA A 67 35.89 -3.37 -38.71
C ALA A 67 35.68 -4.61 -39.61
N LYS A 68 35.05 -5.68 -39.11
CA LYS A 68 34.65 -6.88 -39.87
C LYS A 68 33.29 -7.45 -39.47
N PHE A 69 32.47 -6.72 -38.72
CA PHE A 69 31.16 -7.20 -38.27
C PHE A 69 30.14 -6.08 -38.13
N TYR A 70 28.89 -6.42 -38.39
CA TYR A 70 27.73 -5.57 -38.24
C TYR A 70 26.67 -6.33 -37.44
N SER A 71 26.03 -5.67 -36.50
CA SER A 71 24.86 -6.21 -35.80
C SER A 71 23.90 -5.07 -35.46
N LYS A 72 22.60 -5.34 -35.59
CA LYS A 72 21.52 -4.40 -35.31
C LYS A 72 20.44 -5.16 -34.54
N GLU A 73 20.17 -4.73 -33.33
CA GLU A 73 19.06 -5.24 -32.53
C GLU A 73 18.02 -4.13 -32.34
N VAL A 74 16.75 -4.45 -32.57
CA VAL A 74 15.62 -3.51 -32.39
C VAL A 74 14.66 -4.13 -31.38
N ARG A 75 14.22 -3.36 -30.39
CA ARG A 75 13.25 -3.79 -29.37
C ARG A 75 12.19 -2.73 -29.14
N LYS A 76 10.94 -3.17 -29.06
CA LYS A 76 9.82 -2.31 -28.66
C LYS A 76 9.88 -2.05 -27.15
N VAL A 77 9.88 -0.77 -26.79
CA VAL A 77 9.88 -0.28 -25.40
C VAL A 77 8.71 0.67 -25.20
N MET A 78 8.09 0.63 -24.02
CA MET A 78 7.03 1.57 -23.65
C MET A 78 7.64 2.79 -22.95
N ILE A 79 7.44 3.98 -23.53
CA ILE A 79 7.87 5.24 -22.94
C ILE A 79 6.72 5.83 -22.13
N ARG A 80 6.93 6.02 -20.82
CA ARG A 80 5.95 6.61 -19.90
C ARG A 80 6.43 7.96 -19.39
N THR A 81 5.52 8.90 -19.19
CA THR A 81 5.84 10.13 -18.45
C THR A 81 6.07 9.80 -16.98
N TYR A 82 7.18 10.27 -16.41
CA TYR A 82 7.39 10.24 -14.96
C TYR A 82 6.32 11.10 -14.27
N GLU A 83 5.44 10.46 -13.48
CA GLU A 83 4.42 11.13 -12.68
C GLU A 83 4.81 11.03 -11.19
N PRO A 84 5.30 12.12 -10.57
CA PRO A 84 5.82 12.07 -9.20
C PRO A 84 4.70 11.77 -8.19
N MET A 85 4.89 10.73 -7.38
CA MET A 85 3.99 10.42 -6.27
C MET A 85 4.01 11.56 -5.25
N THR A 86 2.84 12.18 -5.03
CA THR A 86 2.67 13.19 -3.98
C THR A 86 1.81 12.61 -2.86
N PHE A 87 2.26 12.80 -1.61
CA PHE A 87 1.56 12.36 -0.41
C PHE A 87 0.98 13.55 0.36
N VAL A 88 -0.19 13.36 0.96
CA VAL A 88 -0.86 14.38 1.78
C VAL A 88 -1.00 13.85 3.20
N GLN A 89 -0.17 14.37 4.10
CA GLN A 89 -0.19 14.04 5.53
C GLN A 89 -0.88 15.17 6.32
N THR A 90 -1.64 14.77 7.33
CA THR A 90 -2.25 15.63 8.34
C THR A 90 -1.53 15.39 9.67
N ASP A 91 -1.35 16.40 10.53
CA ASP A 91 -0.72 16.22 11.85
C ASP A 91 -1.56 15.34 12.78
N LYS A 92 -2.89 15.33 12.58
CA LYS A 92 -3.87 14.56 13.35
C LYS A 92 -4.91 13.89 12.44
N PRO A 93 -5.64 12.87 12.94
CA PRO A 93 -6.82 12.31 12.27
C PRO A 93 -8.12 13.06 12.64
N ILE A 94 -8.12 13.78 13.77
CA ILE A 94 -9.26 14.49 14.36
C ILE A 94 -8.82 15.91 14.72
N TYR A 95 -9.66 16.91 14.40
CA TYR A 95 -9.34 18.33 14.61
C TYR A 95 -10.37 19.08 15.44
N LEU A 96 -9.85 19.99 16.28
CA LEU A 96 -10.59 21.09 16.90
C LEU A 96 -10.49 22.37 16.01
N PRO A 97 -11.41 23.34 16.15
CA PRO A 97 -11.52 24.49 15.25
C PRO A 97 -10.49 25.66 15.41
N GLY A 98 -10.02 26.20 14.27
CA GLY A 98 -9.29 27.48 13.98
C GLY A 98 -7.81 27.33 13.57
N GLN A 99 -7.23 27.80 12.45
CA GLN A 99 -7.60 28.47 11.15
C GLN A 99 -6.44 28.23 10.12
N THR A 100 -6.47 28.33 8.76
CA THR A 100 -7.50 28.40 7.65
C THR A 100 -6.76 28.23 6.27
N GLY A 101 -7.32 27.57 5.23
CA GLY A 101 -6.52 27.01 4.08
C GLY A 101 -7.13 26.12 2.93
N LYS A 102 -6.32 25.27 2.24
CA LYS A 102 -6.52 24.60 0.90
C LYS A 102 -7.75 23.69 0.71
N THR A 103 -8.72 24.13 -0.09
CA THR A 103 -9.83 23.34 -0.68
C THR A 103 -10.31 22.20 0.21
N PHE A 104 -10.65 22.60 1.43
CA PHE A 104 -11.38 21.79 2.37
C PHE A 104 -12.84 21.78 1.95
N HIS A 105 -13.47 20.61 2.00
CA HIS A 105 -14.90 20.44 1.88
C HIS A 105 -15.48 20.00 3.24
N ASP A 106 -16.60 20.62 3.65
CA ASP A 106 -17.39 20.19 4.81
C ASP A 106 -18.14 18.87 4.51
N PRO A 107 -18.82 18.26 5.51
CA PRO A 107 -19.55 17.01 5.32
C PRO A 107 -20.68 17.10 4.28
N ASN A 108 -21.19 18.31 4.02
CA ASN A 108 -22.20 18.61 3.00
C ASN A 108 -21.55 19.02 1.66
N SER A 109 -20.25 18.74 1.47
CA SER A 109 -19.43 19.07 0.30
C SER A 109 -19.25 20.57 0.00
N ASN A 110 -19.58 21.47 0.92
CA ASN A 110 -19.33 22.90 0.77
C ASN A 110 -17.84 23.21 0.88
N LYS A 111 -17.29 24.00 -0.04
CA LYS A 111 -15.89 24.43 -0.03
C LYS A 111 -15.68 25.53 1.02
N ILE A 112 -14.87 25.26 2.05
CA ILE A 112 -14.67 26.15 3.21
C ILE A 112 -13.30 26.85 3.27
N GLY A 113 -12.47 26.71 2.23
CA GLY A 113 -11.21 27.45 2.11
C GLY A 113 -10.46 27.17 0.81
N GLN A 114 -9.41 27.94 0.51
CA GLN A 114 -8.47 27.67 -0.58
C GLN A 114 -7.11 28.38 -0.38
N TRP A 115 -6.02 27.74 -0.80
CA TRP A 115 -4.78 28.43 -1.21
C TRP A 115 -4.57 28.16 -2.71
N LEU A 116 -3.97 29.10 -3.46
CA LEU A 116 -3.89 29.08 -4.93
C LEU A 116 -2.44 29.27 -5.39
N LYS A 117 -1.94 28.32 -6.20
CA LYS A 117 -0.58 28.38 -6.79
C LYS A 117 0.58 28.46 -5.78
N GLU A 118 0.38 28.00 -4.55
CA GLU A 118 1.45 27.86 -3.55
C GLU A 118 2.64 27.05 -4.05
N THR A 119 3.84 27.61 -3.97
CA THR A 119 5.13 26.94 -4.19
C THR A 119 5.82 26.68 -2.86
N SER A 120 6.67 25.65 -2.79
CA SER A 120 7.60 25.47 -1.67
C SER A 120 9.02 25.84 -2.09
N ASN A 121 9.84 26.22 -1.11
CA ASN A 121 11.27 26.44 -1.26
C ASN A 121 12.08 25.12 -1.13
N GLY A 122 11.40 23.97 -1.04
CA GLY A 122 11.96 22.62 -0.98
C GLY A 122 10.91 21.56 -1.31
N GLU A 123 11.18 20.29 -1.00
CA GLU A 123 10.32 19.16 -1.37
C GLU A 123 8.97 19.12 -0.63
N ILE A 124 8.92 19.65 0.60
CA ILE A 124 7.74 19.60 1.47
C ILE A 124 7.05 20.97 1.49
N LEU A 125 5.73 20.98 1.35
CA LEU A 125 4.89 22.19 1.44
C LEU A 125 3.98 22.11 2.68
N GLN A 126 4.46 22.64 3.81
CA GLN A 126 3.70 22.69 5.06
C GLN A 126 2.75 23.89 5.09
N LEU A 127 1.46 23.65 5.35
CA LEU A 127 0.40 24.67 5.38
C LEU A 127 -0.67 24.29 6.43
N SER A 128 -1.32 25.27 7.07
CA SER A 128 -2.21 25.06 8.23
C SER A 128 -3.66 25.53 7.98
N PHE A 129 -4.62 24.60 7.93
CA PHE A 129 -6.07 24.89 7.98
C PHE A 129 -6.65 24.35 9.28
N SER A 130 -7.54 25.12 9.90
CA SER A 130 -8.48 24.58 10.90
C SER A 130 -9.77 25.42 10.91
N LEU A 131 -10.79 24.97 11.63
CA LEU A 131 -12.19 25.24 11.30
C LEU A 131 -12.82 26.45 12.05
N ASN A 132 -14.05 26.85 11.75
CA ASN A 132 -14.81 27.80 12.59
C ASN A 132 -15.22 27.12 13.92
N ALA A 133 -15.38 27.88 15.02
CA ALA A 133 -15.77 27.30 16.32
C ALA A 133 -17.10 26.51 16.26
N GLU A 134 -17.99 26.92 15.36
CA GLU A 134 -19.28 26.30 15.04
C GLU A 134 -19.18 25.30 13.87
N ALA A 135 -18.03 24.66 13.68
CA ALA A 135 -17.83 23.66 12.64
C ALA A 135 -18.80 22.48 12.84
N ARG A 136 -19.36 21.99 11.73
CA ARG A 136 -20.23 20.81 11.73
C ARG A 136 -19.40 19.58 12.11
N GLU A 137 -19.98 18.68 12.90
CA GLU A 137 -19.36 17.39 13.18
C GLU A 137 -19.57 16.46 11.97
N GLY A 138 -18.55 15.71 11.56
CA GLY A 138 -18.60 14.85 10.38
C GLY A 138 -17.24 14.60 9.73
N ILE A 139 -17.27 14.11 8.48
CA ILE A 139 -16.06 13.82 7.68
C ILE A 139 -15.80 15.00 6.74
N TYR A 140 -14.57 15.50 6.77
CA TYR A 140 -14.08 16.59 5.94
C TYR A 140 -13.07 16.06 4.93
N ASN A 141 -13.06 16.64 3.72
CA ASN A 141 -12.22 16.19 2.62
C ASN A 141 -11.26 17.29 2.15
N ILE A 142 -9.97 16.96 2.07
CA ILE A 142 -8.91 17.80 1.51
C ILE A 142 -8.69 17.37 0.06
N ILE A 143 -8.74 18.31 -0.88
CA ILE A 143 -8.50 18.03 -2.31
C ILE A 143 -7.26 18.80 -2.78
N VAL A 144 -6.19 18.07 -3.10
CA VAL A 144 -4.95 18.61 -3.68
C VAL A 144 -4.95 18.32 -5.18
N SER A 145 -4.69 19.32 -6.02
CA SER A 145 -4.61 19.18 -7.48
C SER A 145 -3.23 19.59 -7.98
N ILE A 146 -2.55 18.72 -8.72
CA ILE A 146 -1.19 18.91 -9.24
C ILE A 146 -1.20 18.53 -10.72
N GLY A 147 -1.02 19.51 -11.60
CA GLY A 147 -1.20 19.32 -13.05
C GLY A 147 -2.61 18.81 -13.36
N LYS A 148 -2.72 17.57 -13.85
CA LYS A 148 -3.99 16.88 -14.13
C LYS A 148 -4.48 16.02 -12.95
N ASN A 149 -3.61 15.67 -12.01
CA ASN A 149 -3.87 14.65 -11.00
C ASN A 149 -4.52 15.27 -9.76
N LYS A 150 -5.47 14.54 -9.16
CA LYS A 150 -6.19 14.95 -7.94
C LYS A 150 -6.01 13.92 -6.84
N ILE A 151 -5.63 14.38 -5.66
CA ILE A 151 -5.37 13.57 -4.47
C ILE A 151 -6.37 13.98 -3.39
N TYR A 152 -6.97 12.98 -2.76
CA TYR A 152 -8.04 13.14 -1.78
C TYR A 152 -7.54 12.61 -0.43
N ARG A 153 -7.74 13.38 0.65
CA ARG A 153 -7.42 12.98 2.01
C ARG A 153 -8.54 13.37 2.96
N ASN A 154 -9.05 12.42 3.72
CA ASN A 154 -10.23 12.60 4.57
C ASN A 154 -9.80 12.66 6.04
N PHE A 155 -10.48 13.46 6.85
CA PHE A 155 -10.30 13.55 8.31
C PHE A 155 -11.65 13.76 9.00
N LYS A 156 -11.73 13.58 10.32
CA LYS A 156 -12.98 13.75 11.08
C LYS A 156 -12.93 15.02 11.94
N VAL A 157 -14.08 15.68 12.08
CA VAL A 157 -14.31 16.74 13.06
C VAL A 157 -15.43 16.28 13.98
N GLU A 158 -15.19 16.38 15.29
CA GLU A 158 -16.11 15.99 16.37
C GLU A 158 -15.75 16.78 17.63
N LYS A 159 -16.65 16.85 18.61
CA LYS A 159 -16.36 17.48 19.91
C LYS A 159 -15.34 16.67 20.72
N TYR A 160 -14.07 16.86 20.42
CA TYR A 160 -12.96 16.12 21.05
C TYR A 160 -12.75 16.53 22.51
N VAL A 161 -13.27 15.71 23.43
CA VAL A 161 -12.82 15.68 24.83
C VAL A 161 -11.63 14.73 24.91
N LEU A 162 -10.46 15.23 25.31
CA LEU A 162 -9.25 14.41 25.44
C LEU A 162 -9.50 13.18 26.33
N PRO A 163 -9.41 11.94 25.80
CA PRO A 163 -9.62 10.73 26.57
C PRO A 163 -8.62 10.65 27.72
N LYS A 164 -9.12 10.63 28.96
CA LYS A 164 -8.27 10.46 30.15
C LYS A 164 -7.63 9.06 30.21
N PHE A 165 -8.22 8.11 29.49
CA PHE A 165 -7.76 6.74 29.32
C PHE A 165 -7.95 6.26 27.89
N GLU A 166 -7.13 5.29 27.52
CA GLU A 166 -7.16 4.53 26.27
C GLU A 166 -7.79 3.15 26.54
N VAL A 167 -8.59 2.66 25.59
CA VAL A 167 -9.04 1.27 25.51
C VAL A 167 -8.25 0.57 24.41
N ASN A 168 -7.90 -0.70 24.62
CA ASN A 168 -7.16 -1.52 23.66
C ASN A 168 -7.75 -2.94 23.61
N ILE A 169 -8.35 -3.29 22.47
CA ILE A 169 -8.92 -4.62 22.20
C ILE A 169 -7.85 -5.52 21.54
N LYS A 170 -7.25 -6.40 22.35
CA LYS A 170 -6.35 -7.46 21.87
C LYS A 170 -7.17 -8.69 21.48
N ALA A 171 -7.38 -8.85 20.18
CA ALA A 171 -8.02 -9.99 19.54
C ALA A 171 -7.22 -10.36 18.27
N PRO A 172 -7.30 -11.60 17.76
CA PRO A 172 -6.75 -11.93 16.44
C PRO A 172 -7.39 -11.09 15.32
N ASP A 173 -6.66 -10.84 14.23
CA ASP A 173 -7.20 -10.15 13.05
C ASP A 173 -7.99 -11.10 12.11
N LYS A 174 -7.69 -12.40 12.19
CA LYS A 174 -8.27 -13.48 11.38
C LYS A 174 -8.50 -14.71 12.27
N VAL A 175 -9.65 -15.38 12.14
CA VAL A 175 -10.00 -16.66 12.81
C VAL A 175 -10.48 -17.69 11.78
N SER A 176 -10.38 -18.97 12.10
CA SER A 176 -10.94 -20.06 11.30
C SER A 176 -12.43 -20.23 11.55
N ILE A 177 -13.18 -20.64 10.52
CA ILE A 177 -14.58 -21.09 10.67
C ILE A 177 -14.71 -22.33 11.57
N GLY A 178 -13.63 -23.09 11.77
CA GLY A 178 -13.58 -24.28 12.64
C GLY A 178 -13.16 -24.01 14.09
N GLN A 179 -12.98 -22.76 14.52
CA GLN A 179 -12.64 -22.42 15.90
C GLN A 179 -13.92 -22.23 16.74
N GLU A 180 -14.05 -23.00 17.83
CA GLU A 180 -15.18 -22.92 18.75
C GLU A 180 -15.10 -21.71 19.70
N GLU A 181 -13.88 -21.32 20.11
CA GLU A 181 -13.62 -20.19 21.00
C GLU A 181 -12.70 -19.14 20.35
N ILE A 182 -12.89 -17.87 20.73
CA ILE A 182 -12.04 -16.74 20.30
C ILE A 182 -11.61 -15.98 21.55
N GLU A 183 -10.30 -15.97 21.86
CA GLU A 183 -9.79 -15.19 22.99
C GLU A 183 -9.75 -13.69 22.65
N VAL A 184 -10.45 -12.89 23.46
CA VAL A 184 -10.46 -11.42 23.35
C VAL A 184 -10.10 -10.80 24.70
N LYS A 185 -8.98 -10.07 24.74
CA LYS A 185 -8.46 -9.36 25.92
C LYS A 185 -8.67 -7.86 25.75
N VAL A 186 -9.65 -7.31 26.47
CA VAL A 186 -9.89 -5.85 26.53
C VAL A 186 -9.07 -5.27 27.69
N CYS A 187 -8.19 -4.32 27.38
CA CYS A 187 -7.41 -3.58 28.37
C CYS A 187 -7.83 -2.10 28.38
N ALA A 188 -7.86 -1.46 29.55
CA ALA A 188 -8.09 -0.02 29.68
C ALA A 188 -7.02 0.59 30.60
N GLN A 189 -6.33 1.61 30.11
CA GLN A 189 -5.21 2.26 30.78
C GLN A 189 -5.34 3.77 30.74
N TYR A 190 -5.12 4.47 31.86
CA TYR A 190 -5.00 5.93 31.85
C TYR A 190 -3.79 6.36 30.99
N THR A 191 -3.78 7.62 30.53
CA THR A 191 -2.64 8.17 29.77
C THR A 191 -1.31 8.10 30.52
N TYR A 192 -1.36 8.04 31.86
CA TYR A 192 -0.23 7.80 32.77
C TYR A 192 0.00 6.31 33.11
N LYS A 193 -0.46 5.38 32.26
CA LYS A 193 -0.20 3.92 32.27
C LYS A 193 -0.72 3.12 33.49
N GLN A 194 -1.56 3.72 34.34
CA GLN A 194 -2.25 2.96 35.40
C GLN A 194 -3.54 2.30 34.88
N SER A 195 -3.94 1.19 35.50
CA SER A 195 -5.17 0.46 35.14
C SER A 195 -6.42 1.28 35.46
N VAL A 196 -7.45 1.20 34.61
CA VAL A 196 -8.74 1.87 34.83
C VAL A 196 -9.69 0.95 35.60
N PRO A 197 -10.08 1.26 36.86
CA PRO A 197 -11.20 0.58 37.52
C PRO A 197 -12.51 1.00 36.84
N GLY A 198 -13.42 0.04 36.62
CA GLY A 198 -14.58 0.31 35.76
C GLY A 198 -15.45 -0.90 35.41
N LEU A 199 -16.52 -0.60 34.68
CA LEU A 199 -17.43 -1.57 34.06
C LEU A 199 -17.08 -1.69 32.57
N ILE A 200 -16.76 -2.90 32.13
CA ILE A 200 -16.50 -3.22 30.72
C ILE A 200 -17.74 -3.92 30.16
N THR A 201 -18.26 -3.40 29.05
CA THR A 201 -19.30 -4.02 28.23
C THR A 201 -18.70 -4.45 26.90
N ALA A 202 -18.52 -5.75 26.71
CA ALA A 202 -18.04 -6.31 25.46
C ALA A 202 -19.21 -6.89 24.64
N GLU A 203 -19.24 -6.55 23.36
CA GLU A 203 -20.22 -7.03 22.38
C GLU A 203 -19.47 -7.56 21.15
N MET A 204 -19.86 -8.72 20.65
CA MET A 204 -19.27 -9.35 19.46
C MET A 204 -20.39 -9.79 18.51
N CYS A 205 -20.64 -8.98 17.48
CA CYS A 205 -21.66 -9.23 16.47
C CYS A 205 -21.07 -9.87 15.21
N ARG A 206 -21.73 -10.91 14.68
CA ARG A 206 -21.47 -11.42 13.31
C ARG A 206 -22.41 -10.71 12.34
N PRO A 207 -21.95 -9.75 11.52
CA PRO A 207 -22.81 -9.06 10.56
C PRO A 207 -23.32 -10.04 9.49
N LEU A 208 -24.59 -9.89 9.11
CA LEU A 208 -25.21 -10.66 8.04
C LEU A 208 -24.91 -10.03 6.69
N TYR A 209 -24.58 -10.85 5.68
CA TYR A 209 -24.42 -10.37 4.31
C TYR A 209 -25.79 -9.93 3.75
N ARG A 210 -25.99 -8.61 3.61
CA ARG A 210 -27.23 -8.01 3.09
C ARG A 210 -27.39 -8.26 1.58
N TYR A 211 -27.93 -9.43 1.25
CA TYR A 211 -28.55 -9.73 -0.05
C TYR A 211 -30.06 -10.06 0.06
N ILE A 212 -30.61 -10.06 1.27
CA ILE A 212 -32.04 -10.24 1.54
C ILE A 212 -32.72 -8.87 1.43
N ARG A 213 -33.89 -8.82 0.77
CA ARG A 213 -34.70 -7.61 0.57
C ARG A 213 -35.32 -7.13 1.90
N GLU A 214 -35.70 -5.87 1.94
CA GLU A 214 -36.19 -5.16 3.12
C GLU A 214 -37.59 -5.65 3.55
N THR A 215 -37.68 -6.77 4.27
CA THR A 215 -38.95 -7.31 4.77
C THR A 215 -38.97 -7.67 6.26
N GLU A 216 -37.83 -7.88 6.92
CA GLU A 216 -37.76 -8.12 8.37
C GLU A 216 -36.51 -7.48 9.00
N ASP A 217 -36.63 -7.02 10.25
CA ASP A 217 -35.51 -6.52 11.08
C ASP A 217 -34.63 -7.67 11.60
N ILE A 218 -33.94 -8.36 10.68
CA ILE A 218 -33.04 -9.46 11.03
C ILE A 218 -31.79 -8.89 11.74
N LYS A 219 -31.86 -8.81 13.07
CA LYS A 219 -30.76 -8.40 13.93
C LYS A 219 -29.58 -9.38 13.76
N PRO A 220 -28.34 -8.89 13.59
CA PRO A 220 -27.18 -9.77 13.53
C PRO A 220 -27.03 -10.52 14.86
N PRO A 221 -26.63 -11.81 14.86
CA PRO A 221 -26.36 -12.52 16.11
C PRO A 221 -25.15 -11.87 16.80
N CYS A 222 -25.39 -11.38 18.02
CA CYS A 222 -24.39 -10.72 18.87
C CYS A 222 -24.24 -11.45 20.20
N PHE A 223 -23.01 -11.78 20.57
CA PHE A 223 -22.66 -12.24 21.91
C PHE A 223 -22.36 -11.04 22.82
N TYR A 224 -22.74 -11.13 24.09
CA TYR A 224 -22.66 -10.01 25.04
C TYR A 224 -22.08 -10.43 26.39
N LYS A 225 -21.15 -9.63 26.93
CA LYS A 225 -20.49 -9.90 28.23
C LYS A 225 -20.24 -8.61 29.01
N LYS A 226 -20.68 -8.59 30.27
CA LYS A 226 -20.31 -7.57 31.28
C LYS A 226 -19.17 -8.10 32.15
N SER A 227 -18.24 -7.23 32.52
CA SER A 227 -17.26 -7.45 33.60
C SER A 227 -17.08 -6.18 34.41
N CYS A 228 -16.88 -6.27 35.72
CA CYS A 228 -16.81 -5.12 36.62
C CYS A 228 -15.63 -5.28 37.59
N ASN A 229 -14.66 -4.36 37.52
CA ASN A 229 -13.48 -4.36 38.38
C ASN A 229 -13.54 -3.19 39.36
N THR A 230 -13.92 -3.49 40.62
CA THR A 230 -13.81 -2.63 41.81
C THR A 230 -14.15 -1.15 41.59
N LEU A 231 -15.45 -0.87 41.39
CA LEU A 231 -15.99 0.48 41.32
C LEU A 231 -16.53 0.95 42.68
N THR A 232 -15.98 2.05 43.21
CA THR A 232 -16.48 2.74 44.41
C THR A 232 -17.26 4.02 44.08
N SER A 233 -17.02 4.64 42.92
CA SER A 233 -17.82 5.72 42.36
C SER A 233 -17.72 5.75 40.84
N PHE A 234 -18.76 6.24 40.16
CA PHE A 234 -18.82 6.29 38.69
C PHE A 234 -18.62 7.74 38.22
N SER A 235 -17.64 7.97 37.34
CA SER A 235 -17.30 9.31 36.82
C SER A 235 -18.11 9.73 35.59
N GLY A 236 -19.02 8.88 35.11
CA GLY A 236 -19.86 9.13 33.93
C GLY A 236 -19.13 9.07 32.58
N ILE A 237 -17.81 8.81 32.54
CA ILE A 237 -17.02 8.78 31.31
C ILE A 237 -17.13 7.40 30.65
N THR A 238 -17.69 7.36 29.43
CA THR A 238 -17.75 6.16 28.58
C THR A 238 -16.78 6.32 27.40
N HIS A 239 -16.08 5.25 27.02
CA HIS A 239 -15.25 5.20 25.82
C HIS A 239 -15.56 3.92 25.04
N GLN A 240 -15.83 4.03 23.74
CA GLN A 240 -16.13 2.90 22.86
C GLN A 240 -14.96 2.64 21.89
N GLN A 241 -14.77 1.38 21.50
CA GLN A 241 -13.79 0.98 20.48
C GLN A 241 -14.34 -0.24 19.75
N GLU A 242 -14.12 -0.31 18.44
CA GLU A 242 -14.46 -1.45 17.58
C GLU A 242 -13.17 -2.08 17.06
N LYS A 243 -13.09 -3.42 17.05
CA LYS A 243 -12.11 -4.16 16.24
C LYS A 243 -12.86 -5.19 15.40
N ARG A 244 -12.53 -5.22 14.10
CA ARG A 244 -13.06 -6.23 13.16
C ARG A 244 -12.14 -7.43 13.10
N ILE A 245 -12.73 -8.61 13.04
CA ILE A 245 -12.04 -9.90 12.91
C ILE A 245 -12.55 -10.54 11.61
N GLN A 246 -11.64 -11.02 10.76
CA GLN A 246 -11.99 -11.74 9.53
C GLN A 246 -12.23 -13.22 9.83
N ILE A 247 -13.27 -13.82 9.26
CA ILE A 247 -13.51 -15.26 9.32
C ILE A 247 -12.97 -15.90 8.04
N SER A 248 -12.00 -16.82 8.18
CA SER A 248 -11.50 -17.65 7.09
C SER A 248 -12.35 -18.90 6.93
N PHE A 249 -12.88 -19.10 5.72
CA PHE A 249 -13.49 -20.37 5.30
C PHE A 249 -12.46 -21.36 4.71
N VAL A 250 -11.21 -20.92 4.52
CA VAL A 250 -10.09 -21.77 4.10
C VAL A 250 -9.41 -22.29 5.37
N ILE A 251 -9.40 -23.61 5.54
CA ILE A 251 -8.78 -24.31 6.68
C ILE A 251 -7.27 -24.52 6.45
N GLY A 252 -6.80 -24.53 5.21
CA GLY A 252 -5.38 -24.61 4.88
C GLY A 252 -5.13 -24.45 3.38
N LYS A 253 -3.87 -24.25 3.00
CA LYS A 253 -3.43 -24.09 1.60
C LYS A 253 -2.13 -24.85 1.37
N LEU A 254 -2.00 -25.40 0.17
CA LEU A 254 -0.72 -25.82 -0.40
C LEU A 254 -0.24 -24.72 -1.36
N ILE A 255 1.00 -24.28 -1.18
CA ILE A 255 1.61 -23.20 -1.97
C ILE A 255 2.89 -23.74 -2.62
N PHE A 256 2.95 -23.71 -3.95
CA PHE A 256 4.20 -23.93 -4.68
C PHE A 256 5.07 -22.69 -4.61
N ILE A 257 6.34 -22.84 -4.23
CA ILE A 257 7.31 -21.74 -4.09
C ILE A 257 8.34 -21.81 -5.22
N ASP A 258 9.18 -22.86 -5.21
CA ASP A 258 10.30 -23.00 -6.15
C ASP A 258 9.98 -24.00 -7.29
N THR A 259 8.78 -23.93 -7.88
CA THR A 259 8.44 -24.76 -9.07
C THR A 259 8.70 -24.02 -10.38
N PRO A 260 9.49 -24.58 -11.31
CA PRO A 260 9.69 -23.98 -12.63
C PRO A 260 8.42 -24.07 -13.48
N LYS A 261 7.96 -22.94 -14.04
CA LYS A 261 6.80 -22.90 -14.95
C LYS A 261 7.09 -23.45 -16.36
N VAL A 262 8.36 -23.65 -16.68
CA VAL A 262 8.86 -24.19 -17.96
C VAL A 262 10.05 -25.07 -17.63
N TYR A 263 10.06 -26.30 -18.14
CA TYR A 263 11.13 -27.29 -17.99
C TYR A 263 11.52 -27.86 -19.36
N ALA A 264 12.67 -28.51 -19.45
CA ALA A 264 13.10 -29.15 -20.69
C ALA A 264 12.47 -30.54 -20.82
N MET A 265 12.17 -30.96 -22.05
CA MET A 265 11.70 -32.32 -22.30
C MET A 265 12.82 -33.32 -21.95
N GLY A 266 12.58 -34.15 -20.93
CA GLY A 266 13.57 -35.12 -20.44
C GLY A 266 14.50 -34.62 -19.33
N SER A 267 14.26 -33.44 -18.74
CA SER A 267 14.91 -33.03 -17.48
C SER A 267 14.02 -33.32 -16.27
N ASP A 268 14.62 -33.72 -15.16
CA ASP A 268 13.93 -33.82 -13.86
C ASP A 268 13.33 -32.47 -13.44
N VAL A 269 12.15 -32.51 -12.81
CA VAL A 269 11.41 -31.32 -12.38
C VAL A 269 11.38 -31.27 -10.85
N GLU A 270 12.34 -30.57 -10.26
CA GLU A 270 12.31 -30.25 -8.84
C GLU A 270 11.29 -29.15 -8.52
N GLY A 271 10.73 -29.19 -7.31
CA GLY A 271 9.75 -28.21 -6.86
C GLY A 271 9.56 -28.25 -5.35
N LYS A 272 9.36 -27.08 -4.73
CA LYS A 272 9.07 -26.98 -3.29
C LYS A 272 7.64 -26.56 -3.04
N ILE A 273 6.96 -27.31 -2.19
CA ILE A 273 5.64 -27.01 -1.62
C ILE A 273 5.77 -26.51 -0.18
N LYS A 274 4.87 -25.62 0.24
CA LYS A 274 4.64 -25.24 1.64
C LYS A 274 3.18 -25.47 1.98
N ALA A 275 2.92 -26.29 3.00
CA ALA A 275 1.62 -26.36 3.64
C ALA A 275 1.47 -25.23 4.67
N VAL A 276 0.34 -24.53 4.65
CA VAL A 276 0.01 -23.49 5.62
C VAL A 276 -1.44 -23.57 6.10
N ASP A 277 -1.65 -23.12 7.33
CA ASP A 277 -2.95 -22.94 7.97
C ASP A 277 -3.64 -21.63 7.49
N TYR A 278 -4.85 -21.35 7.97
CA TYR A 278 -5.67 -20.20 7.59
C TYR A 278 -4.99 -18.84 7.84
N ASP A 279 -4.08 -18.75 8.82
CA ASP A 279 -3.29 -17.58 9.21
C ASP A 279 -1.90 -17.53 8.56
N ASP A 280 -1.63 -18.46 7.64
CA ASP A 280 -0.39 -18.64 6.89
C ASP A 280 0.80 -19.23 7.70
N THR A 281 0.53 -19.70 8.94
CA THR A 281 1.43 -20.53 9.78
C THR A 281 1.80 -21.85 9.08
N PRO A 282 3.07 -22.30 9.08
CA PRO A 282 3.44 -23.58 8.45
C PRO A 282 2.85 -24.80 9.18
N ILE A 283 2.32 -25.76 8.43
CA ILE A 283 1.87 -27.05 8.97
C ILE A 283 3.03 -28.06 8.86
N PRO A 284 3.64 -28.52 9.98
CA PRO A 284 4.68 -29.54 9.94
C PRO A 284 4.11 -30.92 9.61
N ASP A 285 4.95 -31.78 9.06
CA ASP A 285 4.71 -33.23 8.85
C ASP A 285 3.41 -33.62 8.11
N MET A 286 2.79 -32.66 7.40
CA MET A 286 1.58 -32.88 6.63
C MET A 286 1.86 -33.79 5.43
N PRO A 287 1.17 -34.96 5.29
CA PRO A 287 1.31 -35.80 4.12
C PRO A 287 0.66 -35.13 2.91
N VAL A 288 1.42 -34.97 1.83
CA VAL A 288 0.95 -34.38 0.57
C VAL A 288 1.20 -35.38 -0.57
N TYR A 289 0.20 -35.55 -1.42
CA TYR A 289 0.23 -36.42 -2.59
C TYR A 289 0.30 -35.56 -3.85
N LEU A 290 1.20 -35.92 -4.77
CA LEU A 290 1.34 -35.29 -6.08
C LEU A 290 0.68 -36.20 -7.13
N PHE A 291 0.01 -35.58 -8.11
CA PHE A 291 -0.73 -36.21 -9.20
C PHE A 291 -0.48 -35.43 -10.51
#